data_AF-A0ABD7MUG2-F1
#
_entry.id   AF-A0ABD7MUG2-F1
#
_cell.length_a   1.000
_cell.length_b   1.000
_cell.length_c   1.000
_cell.angle_alpha   90.00
_cell.angle_beta   90.00
_cell.angle_gamma   90.00
#
_symmetry.space_group_name_H-M   'P 1'
#
loop_
_entity.id
_entity.type
_entity.pdbx_description
1 polymer ?
#
loop_
_entity_poly.entity_id
_entity_poly.type
_entity_poly.pdbx_seq_one_letter_code
_entity_poly.pdbx_strand_id
1 'polypeptide(L)'
;MAHTDSSFLTADQEGYKTTLSSRHIQMMALGSAIGTGLFMGAGGRLATAGPSLVLAYLICGFFAFFILRAVGELVLYRASSGAVVSWTREFMGERAGFVVGWVYFMM
;
A
#
# COMPACT_ATOMS: atom_id res chain seq x y z
N MET A 1 10.20 21.63 -25.88
CA MET A 1 8.74 21.85 -26.04
C MET A 1 8.06 20.50 -25.86
N ALA A 2 7.71 20.15 -24.62
CA ALA A 2 6.91 18.97 -24.25
C ALA A 2 6.16 19.33 -22.97
N HIS A 3 5.23 20.29 -23.10
CA HIS A 3 4.19 20.54 -22.12
C HIS A 3 3.07 19.55 -22.42
N THR A 4 3.04 18.41 -21.73
CA THR A 4 1.95 17.45 -21.77
C THR A 4 1.46 17.24 -20.34
N ASP A 5 0.35 17.91 -20.04
CA ASP A 5 -0.76 17.46 -19.18
C ASP A 5 -0.52 17.21 -17.69
N SER A 6 0.06 18.18 -16.97
CA SER A 6 -0.03 18.24 -15.50
C SER A 6 -1.43 18.64 -14.98
N SER A 7 -2.34 19.05 -15.88
CA SER A 7 -3.73 19.45 -15.55
C SER A 7 -4.65 18.28 -15.25
N PHE A 8 -4.36 17.08 -15.78
CA PHE A 8 -5.20 15.89 -15.57
C PHE A 8 -5.11 15.35 -14.13
N LEU A 9 -3.95 15.47 -13.48
CA LEU A 9 -3.74 15.01 -12.10
C LEU A 9 -4.35 15.94 -11.06
N THR A 10 -4.53 17.22 -11.40
CA THR A 10 -5.08 18.23 -10.49
C THR A 10 -6.60 18.36 -10.57
N ALA A 11 -7.20 17.97 -11.70
CA ALA A 11 -8.65 18.02 -11.90
C ALA A 11 -9.43 17.08 -10.96
N ASP A 12 -8.81 15.99 -10.50
CA ASP A 12 -9.44 15.01 -9.59
C ASP A 12 -9.46 15.45 -8.11
N GLN A 13 -8.68 16.49 -7.77
CA GLN A 13 -8.55 17.01 -6.39
C GLN A 13 -9.42 18.25 -6.14
N GLU A 14 -10.05 18.83 -7.17
CA GLU A 14 -10.96 19.97 -7.05
C GLU A 14 -12.28 19.54 -6.41
N GLY A 15 -12.28 19.46 -5.07
CA GLY A 15 -13.48 19.19 -4.28
C GLY A 15 -13.29 18.30 -3.07
N TYR A 16 -12.11 17.68 -2.90
CA TYR A 16 -11.86 16.81 -1.74
C TYR A 16 -11.57 17.62 -0.48
N LYS A 17 -12.44 17.46 0.52
CA LYS A 17 -12.24 18.04 1.85
C LYS A 17 -11.34 17.11 2.66
N THR A 18 -10.12 17.54 2.97
CA THR A 18 -9.21 16.84 3.89
C THR A 18 -9.68 16.94 5.35
N THR A 19 -10.85 16.38 5.67
CA THR A 19 -11.45 16.40 7.02
C THR A 19 -11.12 15.15 7.84
N LEU A 20 -10.31 14.23 7.29
CA LEU A 20 -9.93 13.01 7.98
C LEU A 20 -8.92 13.31 9.09
N SER A 21 -9.41 13.28 10.33
CA SER A 21 -8.56 13.30 11.53
C SER A 21 -7.60 12.11 11.53
N SER A 22 -6.42 12.29 12.13
CA SER A 22 -5.40 11.24 12.30
C SER A 22 -5.95 9.96 12.91
N ARG A 23 -7.00 10.05 13.75
CA ARG A 23 -7.70 8.88 14.32
C ARG A 23 -8.40 8.04 13.25
N HIS A 24 -9.06 8.65 12.26
CA HIS A 24 -9.71 7.91 11.17
C HIS A 24 -8.68 7.23 10.27
N ILE A 25 -7.55 7.89 10.01
CA ILE A 25 -6.44 7.31 9.21
C ILE A 25 -5.85 6.09 9.94
N GLN A 26 -5.65 6.18 11.25
CA GLN A 26 -5.18 5.04 12.06
C GLN A 26 -6.18 3.88 12.07
N MET A 27 -7.49 4.16 12.17
CA MET A 27 -8.53 3.12 12.09
C MET A 27 -8.53 2.42 10.73
N MET A 28 -8.35 3.16 9.63
CA MET A 28 -8.20 2.57 8.29
C MET A 28 -6.96 1.69 8.19
N ALA A 29 -5.82 2.15 8.71
CA ALA A 29 -4.58 1.39 8.71
C ALA A 29 -4.67 0.10 9.55
N LEU A 30 -5.34 0.15 10.71
CA LEU A 30 -5.56 -1.04 11.55
C LEU A 30 -6.50 -2.04 10.87
N GLY A 31 -7.55 -1.56 10.21
CA GLY A 31 -8.49 -2.40 9.47
C GLY A 31 -7.81 -3.21 8.36
N SER A 32 -6.93 -2.57 7.58
CA SER A 32 -6.18 -3.26 6.52
C SER A 32 -5.07 -4.16 7.07
N ALA A 33 -4.37 -3.74 8.13
CA ALA A 33 -3.28 -4.52 8.74
C ALA A 33 -3.76 -5.82 9.41
N ILE A 34 -4.95 -5.80 10.04
CA ILE A 34 -5.54 -7.00 10.65
C ILE A 34 -6.13 -7.90 9.56
N GLY A 35 -7.00 -7.32 8.71
CA GLY A 35 -7.52 -7.93 7.49
C GLY A 35 -8.05 -9.37 7.60
N THR A 36 -8.32 -9.97 6.43
CA THR A 36 -8.64 -11.41 6.32
C THR A 36 -7.40 -12.27 6.51
N GLY A 37 -6.19 -11.73 6.32
CA GLY A 37 -4.93 -12.46 6.43
C GLY A 37 -4.63 -12.97 7.84
N LEU A 38 -4.92 -12.20 8.89
CA LEU A 38 -4.77 -12.68 10.26
C LEU A 38 -5.83 -13.73 10.60
N PHE A 39 -7.10 -13.50 10.24
CA PHE A 39 -8.19 -14.42 10.60
C PHE A 39 -8.19 -15.72 9.78
N MET A 40 -8.14 -15.64 8.44
CA MET A 40 -8.13 -16.79 7.55
C MET A 40 -6.75 -17.45 7.49
N GLY A 41 -5.67 -16.66 7.56
CA GLY A 41 -4.31 -17.17 7.48
C GLY A 41 -3.76 -17.72 8.79
N ALA A 42 -3.98 -17.05 9.94
CA ALA A 42 -3.42 -17.53 11.20
C ALA A 42 -4.20 -18.72 11.76
N GLY A 43 -5.53 -18.77 11.63
CA GLY A 43 -6.35 -19.87 12.16
C GLY A 43 -5.97 -21.25 11.59
N GLY A 44 -5.87 -21.36 10.27
CA GLY A 44 -5.48 -22.62 9.60
C GLY A 44 -4.00 -22.98 9.80
N ARG A 45 -3.12 -21.98 9.90
CA ARG A 45 -1.68 -22.20 10.07
C ARG A 45 -1.29 -22.47 11.52
N LEU A 46 -2.05 -22.00 12.50
CA LEU A 46 -1.80 -22.31 13.91
C LEU A 46 -2.05 -23.80 14.20
N ALA A 47 -3.12 -24.35 13.61
CA ALA A 47 -3.46 -25.77 13.74
C ALA A 47 -2.40 -26.70 13.12
N THR A 48 -1.67 -26.25 12.11
CA THR A 48 -0.68 -27.06 11.37
C THR A 48 0.76 -26.82 11.78
N ALA A 49 1.16 -25.58 12.11
CA ALA A 49 2.54 -25.22 12.45
C ALA A 49 2.81 -25.20 13.97
N GLY A 50 1.77 -25.17 14.82
CA GLY A 50 1.93 -25.10 16.27
C GLY A 50 2.66 -23.82 16.75
N PRO A 51 3.32 -23.84 17.92
CA PRO A 51 3.94 -22.66 18.53
C PRO A 51 5.02 -21.99 17.66
N SER A 52 5.60 -22.73 16.71
CA SER A 52 6.61 -22.22 15.77
C SER A 52 6.09 -21.12 14.85
N LEU A 53 4.76 -21.00 14.69
CA LEU A 53 4.13 -19.96 13.87
C LEU A 53 4.50 -18.55 14.35
N VAL A 54 4.68 -18.35 15.66
CA VAL A 54 5.05 -17.04 16.22
C VAL A 54 6.44 -16.61 15.72
N LEU A 55 7.40 -17.52 15.69
CA LEU A 55 8.74 -17.27 15.14
C LEU A 55 8.67 -16.93 13.65
N ALA A 56 7.87 -17.65 12.88
CA ALA A 56 7.67 -17.36 11.45
C ALA A 56 7.03 -15.98 11.22
N TYR A 57 6.03 -15.61 12.03
CA TYR A 57 5.41 -14.28 11.96
C TYR A 57 6.37 -13.16 12.39
N LEU A 58 7.24 -13.39 13.38
CA LEU A 58 8.26 -12.41 13.77
C LEU A 58 9.27 -12.15 12.66
N ILE A 59 9.78 -13.21 12.01
CA ILE A 59 10.73 -13.08 10.90
C ILE A 59 10.05 -12.40 9.69
N CYS A 60 8.84 -12.84 9.34
CA CYS A 60 8.06 -12.22 8.26
C CYS A 60 7.77 -10.73 8.56
N GLY A 61 7.34 -10.43 9.79
CA GLY A 61 7.06 -9.08 10.26
C GLY A 61 8.30 -8.19 10.26
N PHE A 62 9.48 -8.73 10.55
CA PHE A 62 10.74 -8.01 10.44
C PHE A 62 11.01 -7.55 9.00
N PHE A 63 10.92 -8.45 8.02
CA PHE A 63 11.07 -8.07 6.61
C PHE A 63 9.97 -7.09 6.14
N ALA A 64 8.73 -7.34 6.54
CA ALA A 64 7.61 -6.45 6.23
C ALA A 64 7.81 -5.05 6.83
N PHE A 65 8.39 -4.94 8.02
CA PHE A 65 8.72 -3.66 8.65
C PHE A 65 9.72 -2.85 7.84
N PHE A 66 10.77 -3.49 7.30
CA PHE A 66 11.71 -2.81 6.40
C PHE A 66 11.04 -2.28 5.13
N ILE A 67 10.16 -3.07 4.53
CA ILE A 67 9.41 -2.65 3.34
C ILE A 67 8.47 -1.49 3.69
N LEU A 68 7.72 -1.60 4.79
CA LEU A 68 6.80 -0.55 5.24
C LEU A 68 7.55 0.75 5.57
N ARG A 69 8.77 0.64 6.12
CA ARG A 69 9.64 1.79 6.37
C ARG A 69 10.06 2.48 5.08
N ALA A 70 10.51 1.72 4.09
CA ALA A 70 10.88 2.25 2.77
C ALA A 70 9.68 2.90 2.06
N VAL A 71 8.50 2.26 2.12
CA VAL A 71 7.25 2.82 1.58
C VAL A 71 6.86 4.10 2.33
N GLY A 72 7.00 4.14 3.66
CA GLY A 72 6.72 5.34 4.45
C GLY A 72 7.60 6.53 4.06
N GLU A 73 8.88 6.28 3.80
CA GLU A 73 9.82 7.29 3.30
C GLU A 73 9.43 7.79 1.90
N LEU A 74 8.97 6.90 1.01
CA LEU A 74 8.45 7.26 -0.31
C LEU A 74 7.16 8.11 -0.22
N VAL A 75 6.25 7.78 0.70
CA VAL A 75 5.01 8.53 0.94
C VAL A 75 5.30 9.95 1.43
N LEU A 76 6.29 10.12 2.31
CA LEU A 76 6.75 11.42 2.78
C LEU A 76 7.46 12.23 1.69
N TYR A 77 8.23 11.57 0.81
CA TYR A 77 8.91 12.22 -0.30
C TYR A 77 7.93 12.75 -1.36
N ARG A 78 6.84 12.01 -1.66
CA ARG A 78 5.79 12.49 -2.58
C ARG A 78 4.40 11.93 -2.23
N ALA A 79 3.62 12.75 -1.56
CA ALA A 79 2.20 12.50 -1.29
C ALA A 79 1.37 12.72 -2.56
N SER A 80 1.27 11.68 -3.41
CA SER A 80 0.30 11.63 -4.52
C SER A 80 -0.86 10.73 -4.13
N SER A 81 -2.10 11.14 -4.41
CA SER A 81 -3.30 10.30 -4.20
C SER A 81 -3.40 9.14 -5.20
N GLY A 82 -2.53 9.14 -6.22
CA GLY A 82 -2.41 8.03 -7.17
C GLY A 82 -1.64 6.89 -6.52
N ALA A 83 -2.34 5.79 -6.23
CA ALA A 83 -1.83 4.55 -5.64
C ALA A 83 -0.54 4.03 -6.32
N VAL A 84 0.13 3.05 -5.69
CA VAL A 84 1.39 2.35 -6.07
C VAL A 84 1.73 2.27 -7.57
N VAL A 85 0.72 2.18 -8.44
CA VAL A 85 0.81 2.31 -9.91
C VAL A 85 1.48 3.62 -10.36
N SER A 86 1.18 4.76 -9.73
CA SER A 86 1.77 6.08 -10.00
C SER A 86 3.27 6.08 -9.70
N TRP A 87 3.69 5.54 -8.55
CA TRP A 87 5.10 5.40 -8.20
C TRP A 87 5.84 4.48 -9.18
N THR A 88 5.19 3.39 -9.60
CA THR A 88 5.79 2.44 -10.55
C THR A 88 5.94 3.05 -11.95
N ARG A 89 4.94 3.82 -12.41
CA ARG A 89 5.04 4.54 -13.69
C ARG A 89 6.22 5.49 -13.72
N GLU A 90 6.47 6.21 -12.63
CA GLU A 90 7.50 7.23 -12.59
C GLU A 90 8.92 6.67 -12.43
N PHE A 91 9.11 5.65 -11.59
CA PHE A 91 10.44 5.05 -11.38
C PHE A 91 10.78 3.94 -12.38
N MET A 92 9.79 3.21 -12.89
CA MET A 92 9.98 1.98 -13.69
C MET A 92 9.43 2.08 -15.12
N GLY A 93 8.79 3.21 -15.46
CA GLY A 93 8.26 3.51 -16.79
C GLY A 93 6.82 3.04 -17.05
N GLU A 94 6.25 3.52 -18.16
CA GLU A 94 4.85 3.34 -18.56
C GLU A 94 4.40 1.86 -18.62
N ARG A 95 5.29 0.98 -19.10
CA ARG A 95 5.00 -0.46 -19.27
C ARG A 95 4.86 -1.17 -17.93
N ALA A 96 5.73 -0.84 -16.97
CA ALA A 96 5.66 -1.38 -15.62
C ALA A 96 4.42 -0.86 -14.88
N GLY A 97 4.08 0.41 -15.10
CA GLY A 97 2.82 1.00 -14.63
C GLY A 97 1.57 0.28 -15.12
N PHE A 98 1.52 -0.08 -16.41
CA PHE A 98 0.39 -0.83 -16.97
C PHE A 98 0.27 -2.22 -16.34
N VAL A 99 1.38 -2.95 -16.18
CA VAL A 99 1.37 -4.27 -15.54
C VAL A 99 0.94 -4.20 -14.08
N VAL A 100 1.49 -3.25 -13.30
CA VAL A 100 1.11 -3.08 -11.89
C VAL A 100 -0.33 -2.62 -11.75
N GLY A 101 -0.83 -1.77 -12.66
CA GLY A 101 -2.25 -1.40 -12.71
C GLY A 101 -3.16 -2.60 -12.98
N TRP A 102 -2.74 -3.50 -13.86
CA TRP A 102 -3.50 -4.71 -14.19
C TRP A 102 -3.48 -5.74 -13.05
N VAL A 103 -2.34 -5.93 -12.39
CA VAL A 103 -2.23 -6.78 -11.19
C VAL A 103 -3.10 -6.23 -10.06
N TYR A 104 -3.12 -4.91 -9.85
CA TYR A 104 -3.97 -4.29 -8.84
C TYR A 104 -5.47 -4.52 -9.11
N PHE A 105 -5.88 -4.56 -10.38
CA PHE A 105 -7.26 -4.84 -10.75
C PHE A 105 -7.68 -6.30 -10.47
N MET A 106 -6.75 -7.26 -10.58
CA MET A 106 -7.04 -8.67 -10.35
C MET A 106 -7.02 -9.09 -8.87
N MET A 107 -6.43 -8.27 -8.00
CA MET A 107 -6.20 -8.55 -6.59
C MET A 107 -7.37 -8.10 -5.72
#